data_AF-A0A969E1F4-F1
#
_entry.id   AF-A0A969E1F4-F1
#
_cell.length_a   1.000
_cell.length_b   1.000
_cell.length_c   1.000
_cell.angle_alpha   90.00
_cell.angle_beta   90.00
_cell.angle_gamma   90.00
#
_symmetry.space_group_name_H-M   'P 1'
#
loop_
_entity.id
_entity.type
_entity.pdbx_description
1 polymer ?
#
loop_
_entity_poly.entity_id
_entity_poly.type
_entity_poly.pdbx_seq_one_letter_code
_entity_poly.pdbx_strand_id
1 'polypeptide(L)'
;MTIKGVAFGLSPQKTGEGVNRNENDSDAGLDFTTISSPCLVGKPHIALRTGDVGETNYSLDFGLIGPKLTVASIETLDEACLGAQDGSIKINASINRGILEYSIDSGSTFVLNPLFTQLSPKKYGVRIRLQGGAAGLCGETAFLVEIKEGKN
;
A
#
# COMPACT_ATOMS: atom_id res chain seq x y z
N MET A 1 12.13 -6.11 -10.90
CA MET A 1 13.51 -5.70 -10.58
C MET A 1 13.71 -5.94 -9.09
N THR A 2 14.34 -7.05 -8.73
CA THR A 2 14.69 -7.37 -7.34
C THR A 2 16.10 -6.86 -7.12
N ILE A 3 16.27 -5.82 -6.30
CA ILE A 3 17.59 -5.40 -5.86
C ILE A 3 18.00 -6.40 -4.78
N LYS A 4 18.76 -7.44 -5.16
CA LYS A 4 19.45 -8.27 -4.18
C LYS A 4 20.51 -7.38 -3.53
N GLY A 5 20.36 -7.12 -2.23
CA GLY A 5 21.28 -6.27 -1.48
C GLY A 5 22.71 -6.80 -1.61
N VAL A 6 23.54 -6.10 -2.37
CA VAL A 6 24.99 -6.20 -2.23
C VAL A 6 25.29 -5.44 -0.95
N ALA A 7 25.66 -6.16 0.11
CA ALA A 7 26.24 -5.52 1.28
C ALA A 7 27.52 -4.83 0.83
N PHE A 8 27.45 -3.51 0.61
CA PHE A 8 28.65 -2.70 0.52
C PHE A 8 29.20 -2.58 1.94
N GLY A 9 30.08 -3.51 2.30
CA GLY A 9 30.87 -3.39 3.50
C GLY A 9 31.82 -2.21 3.33
N LEU A 10 31.51 -1.07 3.95
CA LEU A 10 32.57 -0.14 4.31
C LEU A 10 33.37 -0.86 5.40
N SER A 11 34.58 -1.31 5.06
CA SER A 11 35.50 -1.80 6.09
C SER A 11 35.82 -0.61 6.98
N PRO A 12 35.55 -0.65 8.30
CA PRO A 12 35.95 0.43 9.19
C PRO A 12 37.47 0.53 9.14
N GLN A 13 37.99 1.59 8.51
CA GLN A 13 39.37 1.97 8.72
C GLN A 13 39.40 2.61 10.10
N LYS A 14 39.69 1.81 11.14
CA LYS A 14 39.95 2.36 12.48
C LYS A 14 41.20 3.24 12.40
N THR A 15 41.04 4.53 12.17
CA THR A 15 42.10 5.50 12.44
C THR A 15 41.82 6.14 13.79
N GLY A 16 42.46 5.58 14.82
CA GLY A 16 42.82 6.21 16.09
C GLY A 16 41.75 7.03 16.83
N GLU A 17 41.24 6.48 17.94
CA GLU A 17 40.72 7.29 19.04
C GLU A 17 41.90 8.02 19.70
N GLY A 18 42.10 9.28 19.39
CA GLY A 18 42.82 10.20 20.27
C GLY A 18 41.86 11.23 20.84
N VAL A 19 42.43 12.30 21.40
CA VAL A 19 41.70 13.30 22.22
C VAL A 19 41.73 14.69 21.58
N ASN A 20 42.06 14.77 20.28
CA ASN A 20 42.32 16.02 19.56
C ASN A 20 41.28 16.28 18.47
N ARG A 21 40.92 17.56 18.32
CA ARG A 21 39.84 18.08 17.45
C ARG A 21 40.02 17.89 15.93
N ASN A 22 41.01 17.10 15.50
CA ASN A 22 41.32 16.85 14.08
C ASN A 22 41.29 15.36 13.73
N GLU A 23 40.73 14.53 14.61
CA GLU A 23 40.56 13.11 14.34
C GLU A 23 39.27 12.87 13.58
N ASN A 24 39.42 12.13 12.49
CA ASN A 24 38.32 11.69 11.65
C ASN A 24 37.74 10.43 12.28
N ASP A 25 36.75 10.63 13.15
CA ASP A 25 35.87 9.62 13.73
C ASP A 25 35.16 8.85 12.61
N SER A 26 35.67 7.65 12.34
CA SER A 26 35.18 6.81 11.24
C SER A 26 34.14 5.80 11.74
N ASP A 27 33.38 6.14 12.79
CA ASP A 27 32.35 5.29 13.36
C ASP A 27 31.00 5.36 12.62
N ALA A 28 30.91 6.23 11.60
CA ALA A 28 29.74 6.43 10.76
C ALA A 28 29.25 5.11 10.14
N GLY A 29 28.14 4.60 10.67
CA GLY A 29 27.46 3.40 10.20
C GLY A 29 26.44 3.71 9.10
N LEU A 30 26.41 2.89 8.05
CA LEU A 30 25.30 2.85 7.10
C LEU A 30 24.32 1.76 7.54
N ASP A 31 23.20 2.16 8.14
CA ASP A 31 22.10 1.24 8.45
C ASP A 31 21.20 1.10 7.22
N PHE A 32 21.21 -0.10 6.61
CA PHE A 32 20.30 -0.44 5.52
C PHE A 32 19.17 -1.30 6.06
N THR A 33 18.13 -0.67 6.62
CA THR A 33 16.94 -1.41 7.02
C THR A 33 16.21 -1.87 5.76
N THR A 34 16.37 -3.14 5.38
CA THR A 34 15.62 -3.74 4.28
C THR A 34 14.14 -3.80 4.66
N ILE A 35 13.39 -2.78 4.24
CA ILE A 35 11.93 -2.80 4.31
C ILE A 35 11.42 -3.70 3.19
N SER A 36 11.29 -4.99 3.52
CA SER A 36 10.82 -6.07 2.63
C SER A 36 9.32 -6.03 2.36
N SER A 37 8.59 -5.07 2.93
CA SER A 37 7.16 -4.93 2.69
C SER A 37 6.89 -3.83 1.66
N PRO A 38 6.19 -4.13 0.54
CA PRO A 38 5.69 -3.11 -0.38
C PRO A 38 4.65 -2.18 0.25
N CYS A 39 4.27 -2.44 1.50
CA CYS A 39 3.37 -1.64 2.31
C CYS A 39 3.88 -1.50 3.75
N LEU A 40 4.86 -0.64 3.96
CA LEU A 40 5.10 -0.06 5.28
C LEU A 40 4.69 1.42 5.24
N VAL A 41 4.02 1.85 6.30
CA VAL A 41 3.68 3.25 6.54
C VAL A 41 4.98 4.01 6.78
N GLY A 42 5.58 4.50 5.71
CA GLY A 42 6.84 5.21 5.73
C GLY A 42 7.49 5.14 4.36
N LYS A 43 7.90 6.30 3.84
CA LYS A 43 8.67 6.32 2.59
C LYS A 43 10.00 5.58 2.83
N PRO A 44 10.43 4.74 1.89
CA PRO A 44 11.76 4.18 1.99
C PRO A 44 12.78 5.30 1.98
N HIS A 45 13.60 5.36 3.02
CA HIS A 45 14.65 6.34 3.20
C HIS A 45 15.94 5.65 3.61
N ILE A 46 17.08 6.19 3.21
CA ILE A 46 18.37 5.86 3.80
C ILE A 46 18.62 6.87 4.91
N ALA A 47 18.88 6.38 6.13
CA ALA A 47 19.35 7.19 7.23
C ALA A 47 20.88 7.04 7.36
N LEU A 48 21.57 8.16 7.30
CA LEU A 48 22.97 8.26 7.70
C LEU A 48 22.99 8.73 9.15
N ARG A 49 23.55 7.89 10.03
CA ARG A 49 23.76 8.24 11.44
C ARG A 49 25.24 8.30 11.72
N THR A 50 25.66 9.38 12.33
CA THR A 50 27.02 9.56 12.85
C THR A 50 26.96 9.33 14.35
N GLY A 51 27.90 8.54 14.90
CA GLY A 51 27.93 8.21 16.33
C GLY A 51 28.40 9.39 17.19
N ASP A 52 28.86 10.47 16.56
CA ASP A 52 29.59 11.54 17.20
C ASP A 52 28.71 12.67 17.73
N VAL A 53 29.10 13.16 18.91
CA VAL A 53 28.44 14.27 19.58
C VAL A 53 28.64 15.59 18.82
N GLY A 54 27.60 16.06 18.15
CA GLY A 54 27.57 17.35 17.45
C GLY A 54 27.31 17.25 15.95
N GLU A 55 27.29 16.04 15.40
CA GLU A 55 26.94 15.81 14.00
C GLU A 55 25.41 15.70 13.79
N THR A 56 24.97 15.94 12.55
CA THR A 56 23.55 15.90 12.17
C THR A 56 23.25 14.63 11.38
N ASN A 57 22.22 13.88 11.77
CA ASN A 57 21.73 12.76 10.98
C ASN A 57 21.15 13.26 9.64
N TYR A 58 21.47 12.57 8.55
CA TYR A 58 20.90 12.85 7.23
C TYR A 58 19.93 11.75 6.82
N SER A 59 18.83 12.13 6.18
CA SER A 59 17.90 11.18 5.59
C SER A 59 17.66 11.54 4.13
N LEU A 60 17.89 10.59 3.24
CA LEU A 60 17.56 10.73 1.82
C LEU A 60 16.27 9.97 1.51
N ASP A 61 15.26 10.71 1.08
CA ASP A 61 14.01 10.16 0.56
C ASP A 61 14.14 9.95 -0.95
N PHE A 62 13.95 8.70 -1.40
CA PHE A 62 14.01 8.38 -2.83
C PHE A 62 12.76 8.78 -3.62
N GLY A 63 11.74 9.35 -2.96
CA GLY A 63 10.50 9.76 -3.60
C GLY A 63 9.68 8.58 -4.15
N LEU A 64 9.95 7.37 -3.68
CA LEU A 64 9.18 6.20 -4.07
C LEU A 64 7.78 6.29 -3.47
N ILE A 65 6.79 6.48 -4.33
CA ILE A 65 5.39 6.42 -3.95
C ILE A 65 4.93 4.96 -3.94
N GLY A 66 4.40 4.51 -2.82
CA GLY A 66 3.73 3.22 -2.72
C GLY A 66 2.46 3.17 -3.57
N PRO A 67 1.89 1.97 -3.79
CA PRO A 67 0.56 1.84 -4.36
C PRO A 67 -0.45 2.64 -3.52
N LYS A 68 -1.15 3.58 -4.15
CA LYS A 68 -2.18 4.41 -3.57
C LYS A 68 -3.49 4.13 -4.29
N LEU A 69 -4.35 3.39 -3.63
CA LEU A 69 -5.73 3.17 -4.05
C LEU A 69 -6.56 4.42 -3.71
N THR A 70 -7.37 4.88 -4.66
CA THR A 70 -8.35 5.95 -4.47
C THR A 70 -9.71 5.46 -4.96
N VAL A 71 -10.73 5.50 -4.10
CA VAL A 71 -12.11 5.19 -4.47
C VAL A 71 -12.82 6.51 -4.77
N ALA A 72 -13.30 6.67 -6.00
CA ALA A 72 -14.05 7.85 -6.42
C ALA A 72 -15.53 7.74 -6.04
N SER A 73 -16.16 6.60 -6.34
CA SER A 73 -17.55 6.32 -5.97
C SER A 73 -17.86 4.83 -5.99
N ILE A 74 -18.91 4.45 -5.27
CA ILE A 74 -19.60 3.16 -5.43
C ILE A 74 -21.06 3.48 -5.73
N GLU A 75 -21.46 3.18 -6.96
CA GLU A 75 -22.81 3.44 -7.47
C GLU A 75 -23.62 2.17 -7.38
N THR A 76 -24.83 2.26 -6.84
CA THR A 76 -25.77 1.15 -6.73
C THR A 76 -27.03 1.45 -7.52
N LEU A 77 -27.56 0.46 -8.22
CA LEU A 77 -28.89 0.47 -8.79
C LEU A 77 -29.73 -0.57 -8.07
N ASP A 78 -30.80 -0.11 -7.44
CA ASP A 78 -31.81 -0.98 -6.84
C ASP A 78 -32.53 -1.79 -7.93
N GLU A 79 -33.13 -2.90 -7.52
CA GLU A 79 -33.95 -3.72 -8.41
C GLU A 79 -35.13 -2.90 -8.96
N ALA A 80 -35.51 -3.06 -10.23
CA ALA A 80 -36.60 -2.28 -10.82
C ALA A 80 -37.97 -2.65 -10.24
N CYS A 81 -38.20 -3.94 -10.00
CA CYS A 81 -39.45 -4.51 -9.48
C CYS A 81 -39.15 -5.73 -8.63
N LEU A 82 -40.05 -6.08 -7.72
CA LEU A 82 -39.93 -7.27 -6.87
C LEU A 82 -39.61 -8.54 -7.68
N GLY A 83 -38.41 -9.08 -7.48
CA GLY A 83 -37.97 -10.35 -8.07
C GLY A 83 -37.37 -10.26 -9.48
N ALA A 84 -37.18 -9.05 -10.04
CA ALA A 84 -36.49 -8.85 -11.32
C ALA A 84 -35.00 -9.23 -11.29
N GLN A 85 -34.36 -9.15 -10.12
CA GLN A 85 -32.94 -9.41 -9.85
C GLN A 85 -32.00 -8.64 -10.79
N ASP A 86 -32.36 -7.42 -11.17
CA ASP A 86 -31.63 -6.59 -12.14
C ASP A 86 -30.79 -5.48 -11.48
N GLY A 87 -30.62 -5.53 -10.16
CA GLY A 87 -29.78 -4.59 -9.42
C GLY A 87 -28.31 -4.64 -9.86
N SER A 88 -27.57 -3.57 -9.60
CA SER A 88 -26.15 -3.50 -9.96
C SER A 88 -25.30 -2.69 -8.98
N ILE A 89 -24.01 -3.02 -8.94
CA ILE A 89 -22.98 -2.28 -8.21
C ILE A 89 -21.88 -1.93 -9.22
N LYS A 90 -21.58 -0.64 -9.37
CA LYS A 90 -20.47 -0.14 -10.17
C LYS A 90 -19.45 0.55 -9.28
N ILE A 91 -18.21 0.09 -9.34
CA ILE A 91 -17.12 0.60 -8.52
C ILE A 91 -16.20 1.49 -9.36
N ASN A 92 -16.09 2.77 -9.01
CA ASN A 92 -15.14 3.67 -9.64
C ASN A 92 -13.95 3.86 -8.70
N ALA A 93 -12.85 3.15 -8.96
CA ALA A 93 -11.62 3.25 -8.19
C ALA A 93 -10.39 3.22 -9.10
N SER A 94 -9.31 3.86 -8.65
CA SER A 94 -8.05 3.93 -9.36
C SER A 94 -6.88 3.62 -8.43
N ILE A 95 -5.77 3.20 -9.03
CA ILE A 95 -4.50 2.99 -8.33
C ILE A 95 -3.38 3.59 -9.17
N ASN A 96 -2.40 4.21 -8.52
CA ASN A 96 -1.23 4.77 -9.22
C ASN A 96 -0.26 3.70 -9.75
N ARG A 97 -0.34 2.46 -9.26
CA ARG A 97 0.54 1.36 -9.64
C ARG A 97 -0.12 0.00 -9.38
N GLY A 98 -0.14 -0.85 -10.41
CA GLY A 98 -0.69 -2.20 -10.33
C GLY A 98 -2.12 -2.30 -10.87
N ILE A 99 -2.77 -3.44 -10.64
CA ILE A 99 -4.11 -3.76 -11.13
C ILE A 99 -5.04 -3.93 -9.94
N LEU A 100 -6.23 -3.34 -9.98
CA LEU A 100 -7.25 -3.55 -8.95
C LEU A 100 -8.10 -4.78 -9.27
N GLU A 101 -8.52 -5.46 -8.22
CA GLU A 101 -9.56 -6.48 -8.26
C GLU A 101 -10.64 -6.17 -7.21
N TYR A 102 -11.85 -6.61 -7.53
CA TYR A 102 -13.08 -6.20 -6.88
C TYR A 102 -13.84 -7.42 -6.38
N SER A 103 -14.48 -7.28 -5.23
CA SER A 103 -15.30 -8.30 -4.59
C SER A 103 -16.59 -7.67 -4.10
N ILE A 104 -17.69 -8.43 -4.15
CA ILE A 104 -18.99 -8.09 -3.54
C ILE A 104 -19.41 -9.08 -2.45
N ASP A 105 -18.54 -10.04 -2.13
CA ASP A 105 -18.79 -11.16 -1.21
C ASP A 105 -17.81 -11.15 -0.02
N SER A 106 -17.46 -9.95 0.44
CA SER A 106 -16.55 -9.72 1.56
C SER A 106 -15.16 -10.31 1.35
N GLY A 107 -14.70 -10.38 0.10
CA GLY A 107 -13.37 -10.88 -0.26
C GLY A 107 -13.27 -12.39 -0.36
N SER A 108 -14.39 -13.11 -0.50
CA SER A 108 -14.37 -14.55 -0.75
C SER A 108 -13.91 -14.84 -2.18
N THR A 109 -14.35 -14.03 -3.14
CA THR A 109 -13.90 -14.05 -4.54
C THR A 109 -13.56 -12.65 -5.03
N PHE A 110 -12.62 -12.56 -5.97
CA PHE A 110 -12.21 -11.31 -6.59
C PHE A 110 -12.22 -11.42 -8.11
N VAL A 111 -12.67 -10.37 -8.78
CA VAL A 111 -12.75 -10.26 -10.24
C VAL A 111 -12.15 -8.94 -10.71
N LEU A 112 -11.71 -8.88 -11.97
CA LEU A 112 -11.14 -7.66 -12.56
C LEU A 112 -12.19 -6.65 -13.01
N ASN A 113 -13.43 -7.09 -13.22
CA ASN A 113 -14.51 -6.22 -13.67
C ASN A 113 -15.09 -5.45 -12.47
N PRO A 114 -15.13 -4.10 -12.49
CA PRO A 114 -15.73 -3.31 -11.42
C PRO A 114 -17.26 -3.23 -11.47
N LEU A 115 -17.90 -3.78 -12.50
CA LEU A 115 -19.34 -3.77 -12.68
C LEU A 115 -19.95 -5.15 -12.36
N PHE A 116 -20.81 -5.18 -11.36
CA PHE A 116 -21.60 -6.34 -10.96
C PHE A 116 -23.06 -6.09 -11.33
N THR A 117 -23.65 -6.97 -12.11
CA THR A 117 -25.05 -6.90 -12.54
C THR A 117 -25.81 -8.14 -12.10
N GLN A 118 -27.12 -8.14 -12.31
CA GLN A 118 -28.01 -9.24 -11.95
C GLN A 118 -28.00 -9.54 -10.44
N LEU A 119 -28.01 -8.49 -9.64
CA LEU A 119 -27.92 -8.59 -8.18
C LEU A 119 -29.31 -8.54 -7.55
N SER A 120 -29.59 -9.52 -6.68
CA SER A 120 -30.79 -9.51 -5.85
C SER A 120 -30.67 -8.48 -4.70
N PRO A 121 -31.78 -8.00 -4.16
CA PRO A 121 -31.80 -7.15 -2.97
C PRO A 121 -31.14 -7.82 -1.77
N LYS A 122 -30.07 -7.22 -1.26
CA LYS A 122 -29.36 -7.58 -0.02
C LYS A 122 -28.22 -6.59 0.24
N LYS A 123 -27.54 -6.78 1.37
CA LYS A 123 -26.26 -6.13 1.66
C LYS A 123 -25.10 -6.88 1.00
N TYR A 124 -24.23 -6.15 0.33
CA TYR A 124 -23.02 -6.64 -0.33
C TYR A 124 -21.79 -6.07 0.36
N GLY A 125 -20.89 -6.95 0.77
CA GLY A 125 -19.60 -6.57 1.31
C GLY A 125 -18.63 -6.29 0.17
N VAL A 126 -18.49 -5.02 -0.19
CA VAL A 126 -17.62 -4.61 -1.29
C VAL A 126 -16.20 -4.52 -0.79
N ARG A 127 -15.27 -5.20 -1.46
CA ARG A 127 -13.83 -5.02 -1.24
C ARG A 127 -13.12 -4.68 -2.53
N ILE A 128 -12.16 -3.78 -2.44
CA ILE A 128 -11.31 -3.38 -3.55
C ILE A 128 -9.89 -3.60 -3.08
N ARG A 129 -9.09 -4.36 -3.85
CA ARG A 129 -7.69 -4.59 -3.50
C ARG A 129 -6.76 -4.53 -4.69
N LEU A 130 -5.48 -4.34 -4.43
CA LEU A 130 -4.42 -4.56 -5.40
C LEU A 130 -4.26 -6.07 -5.66
N GLN A 131 -4.27 -6.48 -6.93
CA GLN A 131 -4.05 -7.87 -7.34
C GLN A 131 -2.68 -8.38 -6.86
N GLY A 132 -2.68 -9.51 -6.16
CA GLY A 132 -1.47 -10.08 -5.57
C GLY A 132 -0.96 -9.34 -4.31
N GLY A 133 -1.67 -8.32 -3.83
CA GLY A 133 -1.44 -7.71 -2.53
C GLY A 133 -1.92 -8.63 -1.40
N ALA A 134 -1.18 -8.69 -0.29
CA ALA A 134 -1.64 -9.41 0.90
C ALA A 134 -2.82 -8.66 1.55
N ALA A 135 -3.78 -9.42 2.11
CA ALA A 135 -4.91 -8.86 2.84
C ALA A 135 -4.41 -8.00 4.01
N GLY A 136 -4.99 -6.80 4.17
CA GLY A 136 -4.59 -5.85 5.22
C GLY A 136 -3.34 -5.02 4.92
N LEU A 137 -2.78 -5.10 3.70
CA LEU A 137 -1.76 -4.17 3.22
C LEU A 137 -2.37 -3.11 2.28
N CYS A 138 -1.69 -1.98 2.21
CA CYS A 138 -1.91 -0.78 1.40
C CYS A 138 -2.74 -1.06 0.16
N GLY A 139 -3.95 -0.50 0.16
CA GLY A 139 -4.86 -0.60 -0.97
C GLY A 139 -5.86 -1.73 -0.87
N GLU A 140 -6.22 -2.20 0.33
CA GLU A 140 -7.52 -2.84 0.56
C GLU A 140 -8.48 -1.83 1.21
N THR A 141 -9.64 -1.63 0.59
CA THR A 141 -10.74 -0.85 1.18
C THR A 141 -12.00 -1.70 1.17
N ALA A 142 -12.74 -1.68 2.28
CA ALA A 142 -14.01 -2.38 2.43
C ALA A 142 -15.17 -1.40 2.63
N PHE A 143 -16.29 -1.70 2.01
CA PHE A 143 -17.55 -0.98 2.14
C PHE A 143 -18.70 -1.96 2.32
N LEU A 144 -19.79 -1.50 2.89
CA LEU A 144 -21.05 -2.23 2.91
C LEU A 144 -22.06 -1.41 2.13
N VAL A 145 -22.59 -1.97 1.05
CA VAL A 145 -23.65 -1.35 0.24
C VAL A 145 -24.88 -2.23 0.25
N GLU A 146 -26.04 -1.65 -0.06
CA GLU A 146 -27.31 -2.35 -0.07
C GLU A 146 -28.00 -2.12 -1.41
N ILE A 147 -28.46 -3.21 -2.02
CA ILE A 147 -29.42 -3.19 -3.13
C ILE A 147 -30.79 -3.40 -2.50
N LYS A 148 -31.72 -2.49 -2.77
CA LYS A 148 -33.09 -2.55 -2.29
C LYS A 148 -34.01 -3.19 -3.32
N GLU A 149 -35.13 -3.70 -2.83
CA GLU A 149 -36.25 -4.10 -3.65
C GLU A 149 -36.85 -2.88 -4.37
N GLY A 150 -37.24 -3.10 -5.62
CA GLY A 150 -38.00 -2.11 -6.40
C GLY A 150 -39.37 -1.86 -5.79
N LYS A 151 -39.75 -0.59 -5.65
CA LYS A 151 -41.14 -0.23 -5.32
C LYS A 151 -41.97 -0.29 -6.60
N ASN A 152 -42.98 -1.16 -6.60
CA ASN A 152 -44.06 -1.13 -7.60
C ASN A 152 -44.83 0.19 -7.55
#